data_AF-A0A1S1N2X0-F1
#
_entry.id   AF-A0A1S1N2X0-F1
#
_cell.length_a   1.000
_cell.length_b   1.000
_cell.length_c   1.000
_cell.angle_alpha   90.00
_cell.angle_beta   90.00
_cell.angle_gamma   90.00
#
_symmetry.space_group_name_H-M   'P 1'
#
loop_
_entity.id
_entity.type
_entity.pdbx_description
1 polymer ?
#
loop_
_entity_poly.entity_id
_entity_poly.type
_entity_poly.pdbx_seq_one_letter_code
_entity_poly.pdbx_strand_id
1 'polypeptide(L)'
;MFTEQYADKVIERSLAEQPYWDLSTRHVFVTQTYDIIRWWRKLVFALSGSDEVGPSSIWHIWGTYKLLEGHTLPQWPELDGLNLQSIEENLAKASDAQVNSYPDWFWRRAQQELGEQWPLVAKGLNVPAKTYLRVNTLKAESQKVQHALNEDNIITQTLALDNALEVTQYGPLFKSKAFSQGWFEMQDAGSQQIAPLLDLKPGLRVVDACAGAGGKSLHIAALMQNKGYVLSMDIHQHKLDVLKKRAKRSGVHMLETRVIKNSKTIKRLKDKFDRVLLDVPCSGTGVLRRNPDAKWHIQNNNIDSLIALQSEILQRYSQMCKLSGRVVYATCSILPSENQQQVQAFLANNPQFKLVEELHLLPGINSEFDGFYGAVLERISD
;
A
#
# COMPACT_ATOMS: atom_id res chain seq x y z
N MET A 1 8.38 -22.24 5.48
CA MET A 1 7.37 -22.01 4.41
C MET A 1 7.03 -20.52 4.45
N PHE A 2 6.80 -19.81 3.34
CA PHE A 2 6.55 -18.34 3.35
C PHE A 2 5.29 -17.92 4.15
N THR A 3 4.52 -18.90 4.64
CA THR A 3 3.41 -18.71 5.57
C THR A 3 3.84 -18.34 7.00
N GLU A 4 5.12 -18.55 7.38
CA GLU A 4 5.62 -18.32 8.74
C GLU A 4 6.33 -16.97 8.93
N GLN A 5 6.89 -16.40 7.87
CA GLN A 5 7.64 -15.15 7.89
C GLN A 5 7.37 -14.34 6.62
N TYR A 6 7.24 -13.02 6.77
CA TYR A 6 7.10 -12.11 5.63
C TYR A 6 8.36 -12.12 4.74
N ALA A 7 8.13 -12.11 3.44
CA ALA A 7 9.14 -12.24 2.41
C ALA A 7 10.20 -11.13 2.46
N ASP A 8 9.79 -9.90 2.78
CA ASP A 8 10.70 -8.75 2.88
C ASP A 8 11.81 -8.98 3.91
N LYS A 9 11.48 -9.55 5.07
CA LYS A 9 12.43 -9.87 6.14
C LYS A 9 13.38 -11.00 5.79
N VAL A 10 12.86 -12.03 5.12
CA VAL A 10 13.70 -13.15 4.68
C VAL A 10 14.66 -12.67 3.58
N ILE A 11 14.18 -11.91 2.59
CA ILE A 11 15.00 -11.35 1.51
C ILE A 11 16.07 -10.40 2.06
N GLU A 12 15.70 -9.50 2.97
CA GLU A 12 16.65 -8.58 3.64
C GLU A 12 17.79 -9.34 4.30
N ARG A 13 17.47 -10.41 5.04
CA ARG A 13 18.47 -11.29 5.67
C ARG A 13 19.33 -12.01 4.64
N SER A 14 18.73 -12.63 3.62
CA SER A 14 19.47 -13.36 2.58
C SER A 14 20.45 -12.45 1.83
N LEU A 15 20.05 -11.19 1.55
CA LEU A 15 20.93 -10.20 0.92
C LEU A 15 22.08 -9.74 1.82
N ALA A 16 21.89 -9.75 3.14
CA ALA A 16 22.93 -9.44 4.12
C ALA A 16 23.94 -10.58 4.24
N GLU A 17 23.49 -11.83 4.11
CA GLU A 17 24.33 -13.04 4.11
C GLU A 17 25.16 -13.19 2.81
N GLN A 18 24.82 -12.44 1.75
CA GLN A 18 25.50 -12.45 0.44
C GLN A 18 26.16 -11.09 0.10
N PRO A 19 27.20 -10.66 0.83
CA PRO A 19 27.78 -9.32 0.67
C PRO A 19 28.48 -9.10 -0.68
N TYR A 20 28.91 -10.18 -1.35
CA TYR A 20 29.67 -10.12 -2.60
C TYR A 20 28.80 -10.04 -3.86
N TRP A 21 27.48 -10.21 -3.76
CA TRP A 21 26.59 -10.05 -4.91
C TRP A 21 26.56 -8.59 -5.37
N ASP A 22 26.80 -8.40 -6.66
CA ASP A 22 26.64 -7.10 -7.31
C ASP A 22 25.16 -6.68 -7.39
N LEU A 23 24.92 -5.43 -7.82
CA LEU A 23 23.57 -4.88 -7.89
C LEU A 23 22.67 -5.65 -8.86
N SER A 24 23.23 -6.15 -9.95
CA SER A 24 22.48 -6.92 -10.96
C SER A 24 22.00 -8.25 -10.40
N THR A 25 22.88 -9.01 -9.75
CA THR A 25 22.58 -10.29 -9.12
C THR A 25 21.56 -10.14 -8.00
N ARG A 26 21.74 -9.12 -7.14
CA ARG A 26 20.76 -8.79 -6.09
C ARG A 26 19.40 -8.46 -6.67
N HIS A 27 19.35 -7.66 -7.74
CA HIS A 27 18.11 -7.31 -8.42
C HIS A 27 17.40 -8.54 -8.98
N VAL A 28 18.12 -9.40 -9.72
CA VAL A 28 17.56 -10.65 -10.27
C VAL A 28 17.01 -11.54 -9.15
N PHE A 29 17.77 -11.75 -8.08
CA PHE A 29 17.33 -12.55 -6.93
C PHE A 29 16.04 -12.01 -6.30
N VAL A 30 15.99 -10.71 -6.00
CA VAL A 30 14.82 -10.08 -5.37
C VAL A 30 13.60 -10.18 -6.29
N THR A 31 13.75 -9.79 -7.56
CA THR A 31 12.65 -9.80 -8.53
C THR A 31 12.08 -11.20 -8.70
N GLN A 32 12.93 -12.20 -9.00
CA GLN A 32 12.47 -13.57 -9.19
C GLN A 32 11.87 -14.18 -7.93
N THR A 33 12.42 -13.87 -6.74
CA THR A 33 11.86 -14.35 -5.47
C THR A 33 10.43 -13.80 -5.27
N TYR A 34 10.23 -12.50 -5.48
CA TYR A 34 8.89 -11.91 -5.39
C TYR A 34 7.94 -12.43 -6.48
N ASP A 35 8.43 -12.68 -7.70
CA ASP A 35 7.63 -13.25 -8.79
C ASP A 35 7.16 -14.67 -8.48
N ILE A 36 8.06 -15.52 -7.95
CA ILE A 36 7.71 -16.88 -7.50
C ILE A 36 6.70 -16.83 -6.36
N ILE A 37 6.90 -15.97 -5.35
CA ILE A 37 5.96 -15.83 -4.23
C ILE A 37 4.58 -15.37 -4.72
N ARG A 38 4.55 -14.42 -5.66
CA ARG A 38 3.32 -13.90 -6.26
C ARG A 38 2.55 -15.00 -6.96
N TRP A 39 3.23 -15.84 -7.72
CA TRP A 39 2.62 -16.93 -8.48
C TRP A 39 2.68 -18.28 -7.77
N TRP A 40 3.00 -18.31 -6.47
CA TRP A 40 3.31 -19.55 -5.74
C TRP A 40 2.27 -20.66 -5.94
N ARG A 41 0.99 -20.40 -5.68
CA ARG A 41 -0.06 -21.42 -5.80
C ARG A 41 -0.25 -21.86 -7.26
N LYS A 42 -0.16 -20.93 -8.21
CA LYS A 42 -0.19 -21.26 -9.65
C LYS A 42 0.94 -22.22 -10.01
N LEU A 43 2.17 -21.93 -9.55
CA LEU A 43 3.37 -22.71 -9.85
C LEU A 43 3.32 -24.11 -9.19
N VAL A 44 2.86 -24.20 -7.95
CA VAL A 44 2.69 -25.47 -7.25
C VAL A 44 1.63 -26.34 -7.93
N PHE A 45 0.50 -25.74 -8.31
CA PHE A 45 -0.57 -26.45 -9.01
C PHE A 45 -0.15 -26.88 -10.41
N ALA A 46 0.52 -26.01 -11.16
CA ALA A 46 1.10 -26.34 -12.46
C ALA A 46 2.03 -27.55 -12.37
N LEU A 47 2.86 -27.61 -11.34
CA LEU A 47 3.84 -28.68 -11.16
C LEU A 47 3.22 -30.01 -10.72
N SER A 48 2.26 -30.00 -9.79
CA SER A 48 1.78 -31.22 -9.12
C SER A 48 0.34 -31.63 -9.44
N GLY A 49 -0.44 -30.74 -10.08
CA GLY A 49 -1.89 -30.91 -10.22
C GLY A 49 -2.66 -30.75 -8.89
N SER A 50 -2.00 -30.29 -7.84
CA SER A 50 -2.56 -30.08 -6.49
C SER A 50 -1.98 -28.83 -5.83
N ASP A 51 -2.58 -28.36 -4.75
CA ASP A 51 -2.01 -27.27 -3.94
C ASP A 51 -0.93 -27.77 -2.96
N GLU A 52 -0.67 -29.08 -2.92
CA GLU A 52 0.31 -29.68 -2.03
C GLU A 52 1.73 -29.51 -2.59
N VAL A 53 2.62 -29.04 -1.73
CA VAL A 53 4.05 -29.05 -2.02
C VAL A 53 4.53 -30.47 -1.72
N GLY A 54 4.55 -31.33 -2.74
CA GLY A 54 5.27 -32.61 -2.67
C GLY A 54 6.78 -32.40 -2.41
N PRO A 55 7.62 -33.44 -2.47
CA PRO A 55 9.08 -33.30 -2.34
C PRO A 55 9.75 -32.50 -3.48
N SER A 56 8.96 -31.76 -4.27
CA SER A 56 9.38 -30.85 -5.32
C SER A 56 10.39 -29.86 -4.80
N SER A 57 11.60 -29.91 -5.36
CA SER A 57 12.66 -28.97 -5.05
C SER A 57 12.22 -27.54 -5.44
N ILE A 58 12.72 -26.53 -4.72
CA ILE A 58 12.58 -25.12 -5.11
C ILE A 58 13.02 -24.88 -6.57
N TRP A 59 13.95 -25.71 -7.07
CA TRP A 59 14.39 -25.74 -8.45
C TRP A 59 13.27 -26.10 -9.43
N HIS A 60 12.39 -27.05 -9.12
CA HIS A 60 11.24 -27.37 -9.97
C HIS A 60 10.22 -26.22 -10.04
N ILE A 61 10.03 -25.50 -8.93
CA ILE A 61 9.16 -24.31 -8.90
C ILE A 61 9.76 -23.20 -9.75
N TRP A 62 11.05 -22.92 -9.59
CA TRP A 62 11.76 -21.94 -10.41
C TRP A 62 11.77 -22.33 -11.89
N GLY A 63 12.02 -23.59 -12.21
CA GLY A 63 12.00 -24.10 -13.58
C GLY A 63 10.61 -24.03 -14.22
N THR A 64 9.55 -24.34 -13.47
CA THR A 64 8.16 -24.16 -13.90
C THR A 64 7.87 -22.69 -14.22
N TYR A 65 8.31 -21.78 -13.34
CA TYR A 65 8.21 -20.34 -13.57
C TYR A 65 8.91 -19.93 -14.87
N LYS A 66 10.13 -20.42 -15.13
CA LYS A 66 10.88 -20.12 -16.36
C LYS A 66 10.25 -20.70 -17.63
N LEU A 67 9.75 -21.93 -17.57
CA LEU A 67 9.03 -22.53 -18.70
C LEU A 67 7.75 -21.74 -19.04
N LEU A 68 6.99 -21.29 -18.03
CA LEU A 68 5.79 -20.48 -18.22
C LEU A 68 6.08 -19.05 -18.74
N GLU A 69 7.31 -18.54 -18.53
CA GLU A 69 7.80 -17.31 -19.17
C GLU A 69 8.28 -17.54 -20.63
N GLY A 70 8.28 -18.79 -21.11
CA GLY A 70 8.76 -19.16 -22.44
C GLY A 70 10.28 -19.30 -22.55
N HIS A 71 10.99 -19.40 -21.42
CA HIS A 71 12.44 -19.62 -21.41
C HIS A 71 12.80 -21.10 -21.52
N THR A 72 13.97 -21.39 -22.10
CA THR A 72 14.58 -22.72 -22.04
C THR A 72 15.31 -22.91 -20.70
N LEU A 73 15.31 -24.14 -20.20
CA LEU A 73 15.96 -24.48 -18.94
C LEU A 73 17.43 -24.88 -19.16
N PRO A 74 18.33 -24.59 -18.20
CA PRO A 74 19.68 -25.12 -18.22
C PRO A 74 19.68 -26.64 -17.96
N GLN A 75 20.73 -27.33 -18.39
CA GLN A 75 20.93 -28.76 -18.17
C GLN A 75 21.43 -29.04 -16.75
N TRP A 76 20.57 -28.81 -15.76
CA TRP A 76 20.85 -29.05 -14.35
C TRP A 76 20.08 -30.29 -13.85
N PRO A 77 20.73 -31.24 -13.16
CA PRO A 77 20.05 -32.43 -12.61
C PRO A 77 18.84 -32.09 -11.74
N GLU A 78 18.86 -30.94 -11.07
CA GLU A 78 17.77 -30.47 -10.22
C GLU A 78 16.50 -30.08 -10.99
N LEU A 79 16.59 -29.93 -12.32
CA LEU A 79 15.48 -29.58 -13.21
C LEU A 79 14.96 -30.78 -14.02
N ASP A 80 15.55 -31.96 -13.82
CA ASP A 80 15.13 -33.17 -14.51
C ASP A 80 13.65 -33.48 -14.25
N GLY A 81 12.97 -33.97 -15.29
CA GLY A 81 11.56 -34.33 -15.23
C GLY A 81 10.56 -33.19 -15.43
N LEU A 82 11.01 -31.92 -15.52
CA LEU A 82 10.11 -30.82 -15.89
C LEU A 82 9.66 -30.93 -17.35
N ASN A 83 8.35 -30.86 -17.56
CA ASN A 83 7.74 -30.93 -18.88
C ASN A 83 6.66 -29.84 -19.03
N LEU A 84 6.82 -28.98 -20.03
CA LEU A 84 5.89 -27.87 -20.28
C LEU A 84 4.47 -28.35 -20.61
N GLN A 85 4.32 -29.43 -21.39
CA GLN A 85 3.01 -29.98 -21.75
C GLN A 85 2.25 -30.43 -20.50
N SER A 86 2.90 -31.16 -19.58
CA SER A 86 2.27 -31.59 -18.33
C SER A 86 1.89 -30.40 -17.43
N ILE A 87 2.73 -29.36 -17.40
CA ILE A 87 2.46 -28.09 -16.70
C ILE A 87 1.19 -27.41 -17.26
N GLU A 88 1.08 -27.32 -18.58
CA GLU A 88 -0.07 -26.72 -19.26
C GLU A 88 -1.35 -27.54 -19.07
N GLU A 89 -1.27 -28.86 -19.14
CA GLU A 89 -2.39 -29.79 -18.88
C GLU A 89 -2.92 -29.68 -17.45
N ASN A 90 -2.03 -29.48 -16.47
CA ASN A 90 -2.44 -29.20 -15.10
C ASN A 90 -3.13 -27.84 -15.00
N LEU A 91 -2.53 -26.77 -15.54
CA LEU A 91 -3.12 -25.43 -15.50
C LEU A 91 -4.47 -25.35 -16.20
N ALA A 92 -4.72 -26.14 -17.25
CA ALA A 92 -6.03 -26.22 -17.91
C ALA A 92 -7.15 -26.75 -16.99
N LYS A 93 -6.80 -27.46 -15.90
CA LYS A 93 -7.73 -27.99 -14.89
C LYS A 93 -7.81 -27.10 -13.65
N ALA A 94 -7.01 -26.04 -13.58
CA ALA A 94 -6.95 -25.16 -12.42
C ALA A 94 -8.21 -24.29 -12.31
N SER A 95 -8.66 -24.08 -11.07
CA SER A 95 -9.64 -23.03 -10.77
C SER A 95 -9.06 -21.64 -11.02
N ASP A 96 -9.93 -20.63 -11.17
CA ASP A 96 -9.48 -19.24 -11.33
C ASP A 96 -8.60 -18.76 -10.17
N ALA A 97 -8.91 -19.17 -8.94
CA ALA A 97 -8.13 -18.85 -7.76
C ALA A 97 -6.71 -19.43 -7.83
N GLN A 98 -6.55 -20.64 -8.37
CA GLN A 98 -5.25 -21.27 -8.59
C GLN A 98 -4.49 -20.59 -9.73
N VAL A 99 -5.15 -20.34 -10.87
CA VAL A 99 -4.54 -19.63 -12.02
C VAL A 99 -4.04 -18.25 -11.62
N ASN A 100 -4.78 -17.55 -10.76
CA ASN A 100 -4.41 -16.22 -10.27
C ASN A 100 -3.62 -16.24 -8.95
N SER A 101 -3.27 -17.41 -8.42
CA SER A 101 -2.47 -17.55 -7.19
C SER A 101 -3.03 -16.78 -5.98
N TYR A 102 -4.30 -17.00 -5.65
CA TYR A 102 -4.97 -16.48 -4.45
C TYR A 102 -5.51 -17.61 -3.59
N PRO A 103 -5.71 -17.41 -2.27
CA PRO A 103 -6.48 -18.35 -1.44
C PRO A 103 -7.95 -18.39 -1.87
N ASP A 104 -8.58 -19.57 -1.78
CA ASP A 104 -9.99 -19.75 -2.19
C ASP A 104 -10.98 -18.90 -1.39
N TRP A 105 -10.73 -18.69 -0.10
CA TRP A 105 -11.60 -17.86 0.73
C TRP A 105 -11.56 -16.40 0.25
N PHE A 106 -10.37 -15.89 -0.10
CA PHE A 106 -10.23 -14.50 -0.53
C PHE A 106 -10.76 -14.31 -1.94
N TRP A 107 -10.50 -15.26 -2.85
CA TRP A 107 -11.08 -15.25 -4.19
C TRP A 107 -12.61 -15.18 -4.14
N ARG A 108 -13.24 -16.04 -3.32
CA ARG A 108 -14.71 -16.04 -3.16
C ARG A 108 -15.23 -14.73 -2.58
N ARG A 109 -14.59 -14.20 -1.53
CA ARG A 109 -15.00 -12.91 -0.93
C ARG A 109 -14.88 -11.76 -1.93
N ALA A 110 -13.73 -11.65 -2.60
CA ALA A 110 -13.51 -10.60 -3.58
C ALA A 110 -14.48 -10.71 -4.77
N GLN A 111 -14.81 -11.93 -5.23
CA GLN A 111 -15.83 -12.16 -6.24
C GLN A 111 -17.23 -11.76 -5.77
N GLN A 112 -17.58 -12.01 -4.50
CA GLN A 112 -18.85 -11.58 -3.92
C GLN A 112 -18.98 -10.06 -3.83
N GLU A 113 -17.90 -9.37 -3.48
CA GLU A 113 -17.95 -7.92 -3.27
C GLU A 113 -17.70 -7.11 -4.56
N LEU A 114 -16.81 -7.55 -5.44
CA LEU A 114 -16.42 -6.84 -6.68
C LEU A 114 -17.06 -7.42 -7.94
N GLY A 115 -17.70 -8.58 -7.87
CA GLY A 115 -18.37 -9.21 -9.01
C GLY A 115 -17.45 -9.39 -10.22
N GLU A 116 -17.91 -8.94 -11.39
CA GLU A 116 -17.20 -9.05 -12.67
C GLU A 116 -15.88 -8.26 -12.73
N GLN A 117 -15.68 -7.28 -11.84
CA GLN A 117 -14.42 -6.53 -11.79
C GLN A 117 -13.28 -7.35 -11.17
N TRP A 118 -13.60 -8.36 -10.35
CA TRP A 118 -12.59 -9.08 -9.57
C TRP A 118 -11.47 -9.70 -10.43
N PRO A 119 -11.74 -10.43 -11.54
CA PRO A 119 -10.67 -11.02 -12.35
C PRO A 119 -9.66 -9.99 -12.88
N LEU A 120 -10.13 -8.80 -13.26
CA LEU A 120 -9.26 -7.70 -13.73
C LEU A 120 -8.45 -7.10 -12.58
N VAL A 121 -9.09 -6.91 -11.41
CA VAL A 121 -8.42 -6.41 -10.20
C VAL A 121 -7.37 -7.39 -9.70
N ALA A 122 -7.70 -8.69 -9.65
CA ALA A 122 -6.78 -9.77 -9.30
C ALA A 122 -5.55 -9.78 -10.21
N LYS A 123 -5.75 -9.63 -11.53
CA LYS A 123 -4.64 -9.52 -12.48
C LYS A 123 -3.79 -8.27 -12.20
N GLY A 124 -4.40 -7.11 -11.97
CA GLY A 124 -3.69 -5.87 -11.64
C GLY A 124 -2.89 -5.94 -10.33
N LEU A 125 -3.42 -6.62 -9.32
CA LEU A 125 -2.75 -6.88 -8.04
C LEU A 125 -1.64 -7.94 -8.16
N ASN A 126 -1.60 -8.70 -9.26
CA ASN A 126 -0.52 -9.63 -9.58
C ASN A 126 0.55 -9.04 -10.53
N VAL A 127 0.58 -7.73 -10.72
CA VAL A 127 1.66 -7.02 -11.43
C VAL A 127 2.61 -6.40 -10.42
N PRO A 128 3.95 -6.55 -10.54
CA PRO A 128 4.91 -5.88 -9.66
C PRO A 128 4.66 -4.37 -9.57
N ALA A 129 4.57 -3.85 -8.34
CA ALA A 129 4.36 -2.43 -8.13
C ALA A 129 5.59 -1.60 -8.53
N LYS A 130 5.34 -0.48 -9.21
CA LYS A 130 6.35 0.54 -9.46
C LYS A 130 6.71 1.30 -8.19
N THR A 131 7.87 1.95 -8.20
CA THR A 131 8.35 2.79 -7.11
C THR A 131 8.02 4.25 -7.40
N TYR A 132 7.30 4.87 -6.47
CA TYR A 132 6.86 6.26 -6.58
C TYR A 132 7.43 7.11 -5.45
N LEU A 133 7.81 8.33 -5.80
CA LEU A 133 8.29 9.35 -4.88
C LEU A 133 7.32 10.53 -4.88
N ARG A 134 7.12 11.13 -3.72
CA ARG A 134 6.45 12.41 -3.57
C ARG A 134 7.49 13.47 -3.26
N VAL A 135 7.62 14.47 -4.13
CA VAL A 135 8.49 15.62 -3.92
C VAL A 135 7.98 16.43 -2.72
N ASN A 136 8.90 16.82 -1.86
CA ASN A 136 8.63 17.70 -0.72
C ASN A 136 8.77 19.15 -1.16
N THR A 137 7.64 19.74 -1.54
CA THR A 137 7.54 21.13 -2.02
C THR A 137 7.98 22.18 -1.00
N LEU A 138 8.15 21.82 0.29
CA LEU A 138 8.76 22.70 1.28
C LEU A 138 10.27 22.89 1.10
N LYS A 139 10.94 22.01 0.34
CA LYS A 139 12.41 21.97 0.25
C LYS A 139 12.95 21.97 -1.17
N ALA A 140 12.19 21.46 -2.14
CA ALA A 140 12.63 21.35 -3.51
C ALA A 140 11.46 21.29 -4.50
N GLU A 141 11.75 21.68 -5.74
CA GLU A 141 10.90 21.46 -6.91
C GLU A 141 11.27 20.15 -7.60
N SER A 142 10.34 19.56 -8.36
CA SER A 142 10.53 18.27 -9.03
C SER A 142 11.80 18.21 -9.86
N GLN A 143 12.07 19.22 -10.69
CA GLN A 143 13.26 19.26 -11.57
C GLN A 143 14.56 19.14 -10.78
N LYS A 144 14.67 19.82 -9.63
CA LYS A 144 15.84 19.75 -8.75
C LYS A 144 16.01 18.36 -8.15
N VAL A 145 14.91 17.72 -7.77
CA VAL A 145 14.94 16.35 -7.23
C VAL A 145 15.37 15.36 -8.31
N GLN A 146 14.79 15.44 -9.51
CA GLN A 146 15.15 14.58 -10.64
C GLN A 146 16.63 14.71 -11.02
N HIS A 147 17.14 15.94 -11.10
CA HIS A 147 18.54 16.19 -11.41
C HIS A 147 19.49 15.54 -10.39
N ALA A 148 19.23 15.76 -9.09
CA ALA A 148 20.07 15.18 -8.04
C ALA A 148 19.96 13.65 -7.95
N LEU A 149 18.79 13.07 -8.24
CA LEU A 149 18.65 11.62 -8.34
C LEU A 149 19.41 11.05 -9.54
N ASN A 150 19.45 11.77 -10.66
CA ASN A 150 20.19 11.35 -11.84
C ASN A 150 21.71 11.30 -11.58
N GLU A 151 22.27 12.22 -10.78
CA GLU A 151 23.66 12.16 -10.30
C GLU A 151 23.97 10.87 -9.53
N ASP A 152 22.97 10.30 -8.85
CA ASP A 152 23.04 9.04 -8.12
C ASP A 152 22.64 7.82 -8.98
N ASN A 153 22.58 7.96 -10.32
CA ASN A 153 22.14 6.95 -11.29
C ASN A 153 20.69 6.46 -11.11
N ILE A 154 19.83 7.30 -10.54
CA ILE A 154 18.40 7.05 -10.34
C ILE A 154 17.62 7.88 -11.37
N ILE A 155 17.08 7.22 -12.39
CA ILE A 155 16.27 7.89 -13.42
C ILE A 155 14.82 7.92 -12.95
N THR A 156 14.19 9.08 -13.13
CA THR A 156 12.80 9.31 -12.75
C THR A 156 12.03 10.03 -13.83
N GLN A 157 10.74 9.75 -13.92
CA GLN A 157 9.80 10.44 -14.81
C GLN A 157 8.67 11.09 -14.01
N THR A 158 8.17 12.22 -14.51
CA THR A 158 6.99 12.89 -13.94
C THR A 158 5.73 12.12 -14.28
N LEU A 159 4.77 12.13 -13.36
CA LEU A 159 3.43 11.60 -13.57
C LEU A 159 2.44 12.74 -13.84
N ALA A 160 1.22 12.40 -14.27
CA ALA A 160 0.11 13.34 -14.32
C ALA A 160 -0.30 13.86 -12.93
N LEU A 161 0.13 13.17 -11.86
CA LEU A 161 -0.06 13.59 -10.49
C LEU A 161 1.02 14.60 -10.08
N ASP A 162 0.58 15.77 -9.58
CA ASP A 162 1.48 16.83 -9.14
C ASP A 162 2.49 16.35 -8.10
N ASN A 163 3.74 16.77 -8.27
CA ASN A 163 4.85 16.47 -7.36
C ASN A 163 5.13 14.97 -7.20
N ALA A 164 4.59 14.11 -8.06
CA ALA A 164 4.86 12.68 -8.06
C ALA A 164 5.88 12.30 -9.13
N LEU A 165 6.82 11.43 -8.77
CA LEU A 165 7.83 10.88 -9.66
C LEU A 165 7.77 9.35 -9.65
N GLU A 166 7.86 8.71 -10.81
CA GLU A 166 8.12 7.28 -10.93
C GLU A 166 9.62 7.04 -11.11
N VAL A 167 10.16 6.08 -10.36
CA VAL A 167 11.55 5.61 -10.54
C VAL A 167 11.57 4.56 -11.65
N THR A 168 12.24 4.88 -12.76
CA THR A 168 12.37 4.00 -13.93
C THR A 168 13.72 3.29 -13.98
N GLN A 169 14.74 3.84 -13.30
CA GLN A 169 16.02 3.17 -13.08
C GLN A 169 16.40 3.27 -11.60
N TYR A 170 16.74 2.12 -11.01
CA TYR A 170 17.06 2.02 -9.59
C TYR A 170 18.54 2.29 -9.33
N GLY A 171 18.80 3.00 -8.24
CA GLY A 171 20.11 3.23 -7.64
C GLY A 171 19.96 3.31 -6.11
N PRO A 172 20.96 3.80 -5.37
CA PRO A 172 20.94 3.83 -3.91
C PRO A 172 20.03 4.93 -3.34
N LEU A 173 18.73 4.84 -3.60
CA LEU A 173 17.70 5.86 -3.32
C LEU A 173 17.75 6.43 -1.90
N PHE A 174 17.87 5.57 -0.89
CA PHE A 174 17.92 5.99 0.53
C PHE A 174 19.29 6.48 1.00
N LYS A 175 20.34 6.37 0.19
CA LYS A 175 21.66 6.97 0.43
C LYS A 175 21.86 8.27 -0.35
N SER A 176 20.92 8.62 -1.23
CA SER A 176 21.00 9.83 -2.05
C SER A 176 21.05 11.11 -1.22
N LYS A 177 21.69 12.13 -1.79
CA LYS A 177 21.66 13.49 -1.23
C LYS A 177 20.23 14.01 -1.13
N ALA A 178 19.40 13.76 -2.14
CA ALA A 178 18.01 14.17 -2.16
C ALA A 178 17.19 13.58 -0.99
N PHE A 179 17.41 12.30 -0.65
CA PHE A 179 16.74 11.67 0.49
C PHE A 179 17.22 12.23 1.83
N SER A 180 18.54 12.30 2.05
CA SER A 180 19.11 12.81 3.32
C SER A 180 18.71 14.26 3.59
N GLN A 181 18.56 15.07 2.52
CA GLN A 181 18.06 16.44 2.59
C GLN A 181 16.52 16.52 2.65
N GLY A 182 15.79 15.40 2.68
CA GLY A 182 14.33 15.38 2.81
C GLY A 182 13.60 16.03 1.64
N TRP A 183 14.16 15.99 0.44
CA TRP A 183 13.55 16.57 -0.77
C TRP A 183 12.41 15.74 -1.34
N PHE A 184 12.28 14.48 -0.92
CA PHE A 184 11.14 13.63 -1.28
C PHE A 184 10.82 12.62 -0.17
N GLU A 185 9.66 12.00 -0.26
CA GLU A 185 9.26 10.80 0.49
C GLU A 185 8.95 9.67 -0.49
N MET A 186 9.32 8.44 -0.17
CA MET A 186 8.83 7.28 -0.92
C MET A 186 7.37 7.03 -0.51
N GLN A 187 6.45 7.11 -1.48
CA GLN A 187 5.03 6.93 -1.25
C GLN A 187 4.33 6.57 -2.56
N ASP A 188 3.48 5.54 -2.55
CA ASP A 188 2.64 5.18 -3.68
C ASP A 188 1.81 6.37 -4.19
N ALA A 189 1.69 6.53 -5.51
CA ALA A 189 0.98 7.64 -6.12
C ALA A 189 -0.54 7.62 -5.82
N GLY A 190 -1.16 6.46 -5.62
CA GLY A 190 -2.53 6.37 -5.11
C GLY A 190 -2.64 6.92 -3.70
N SER A 191 -1.71 6.56 -2.80
CA SER A 191 -1.68 7.13 -1.45
C SER A 191 -1.41 8.65 -1.43
N GLN A 192 -0.75 9.20 -2.44
CA GLN A 192 -0.50 10.65 -2.55
C GLN A 192 -1.80 11.43 -2.79
N GLN A 193 -2.80 10.84 -3.43
CA GLN A 193 -4.08 11.48 -3.77
C GLN A 193 -5.02 11.68 -2.57
N ILE A 194 -4.76 11.03 -1.43
CA ILE A 194 -5.63 11.11 -0.24
C ILE A 194 -5.54 12.47 0.48
N ALA A 195 -4.34 13.01 0.69
CA ALA A 195 -4.20 14.27 1.43
C ALA A 195 -4.84 15.49 0.70
N PRO A 196 -4.75 15.60 -0.64
CA PRO A 196 -5.48 16.63 -1.40
C PRO A 196 -7.00 16.67 -1.16
N LEU A 197 -7.65 15.52 -0.91
CA LEU A 197 -9.10 15.45 -0.62
C LEU A 197 -9.52 16.30 0.59
N LEU A 198 -8.57 16.60 1.50
CA LEU A 198 -8.82 17.45 2.65
C LEU A 198 -9.04 18.93 2.27
N ASP A 199 -8.83 19.38 1.02
CA ASP A 199 -8.93 20.80 0.63
C ASP A 199 -8.20 21.72 1.63
N LEU A 200 -6.88 21.56 1.68
CA LEU A 200 -6.01 22.18 2.67
C LEU A 200 -5.65 23.61 2.28
N LYS A 201 -5.67 24.50 3.27
CA LYS A 201 -5.22 25.89 3.16
C LYS A 201 -4.21 26.18 4.27
N PRO A 202 -3.21 27.04 4.03
CA PRO A 202 -2.33 27.55 5.08
C PRO A 202 -3.12 28.11 6.26
N GLY A 203 -2.75 27.74 7.49
CA GLY A 203 -3.34 28.24 8.73
C GLY A 203 -4.41 27.36 9.37
N LEU A 204 -4.90 26.32 8.70
CA LEU A 204 -5.90 25.40 9.26
C LEU A 204 -5.35 24.58 10.44
N ARG A 205 -6.26 24.00 11.23
CA ARG A 205 -5.98 22.97 12.23
C ARG A 205 -6.42 21.62 11.68
N VAL A 206 -5.46 20.72 11.50
CA VAL A 206 -5.69 19.39 10.90
C VAL A 206 -5.29 18.31 11.88
N VAL A 207 -6.04 17.21 11.90
CA VAL A 207 -5.65 15.98 12.61
C VAL A 207 -5.54 14.82 11.62
N ASP A 208 -4.43 14.10 11.70
CA ASP A 208 -4.22 12.80 11.06
C ASP A 208 -4.28 11.74 12.16
N ALA A 209 -5.43 11.08 12.29
CA ALA A 209 -5.75 10.33 13.50
C ALA A 209 -5.31 8.86 13.48
N CYS A 210 -4.74 8.42 12.36
CA CYS A 210 -4.16 7.09 12.14
C CYS A 210 -2.83 7.26 11.36
N ALA A 211 -1.98 8.17 11.84
CA ALA A 211 -0.88 8.72 11.07
C ALA A 211 0.20 7.70 10.69
N GLY A 212 0.33 6.59 11.44
CA GLY A 212 1.39 5.62 11.23
C GLY A 212 2.78 6.29 11.28
N ALA A 213 3.63 5.97 10.30
CA ALA A 213 4.93 6.62 10.13
C ALA A 213 4.84 8.02 9.49
N GLY A 214 3.63 8.52 9.23
CA GLY A 214 3.32 9.92 8.91
C GLY A 214 3.52 10.35 7.46
N GLY A 215 3.48 9.43 6.49
CA GLY A 215 3.58 9.78 5.08
C GLY A 215 2.57 10.85 4.67
N LYS A 216 1.30 10.69 5.07
CA LYS A 216 0.21 11.63 4.80
C LYS A 216 0.30 12.89 5.67
N SER A 217 0.61 12.79 6.95
CA SER A 217 0.92 13.94 7.82
C SER A 217 1.98 14.90 7.23
N LEU A 218 3.05 14.36 6.64
CA LEU A 218 4.07 15.17 5.96
C LEU A 218 3.54 15.80 4.67
N HIS A 219 2.63 15.13 3.97
CA HIS A 219 1.96 15.69 2.79
C HIS A 219 1.09 16.88 3.17
N ILE A 220 0.29 16.72 4.24
CA ILE A 220 -0.58 17.76 4.78
C ILE A 220 0.24 19.01 5.10
N ALA A 221 1.37 18.86 5.79
CA ALA A 221 2.25 19.98 6.11
C ALA A 221 2.80 20.69 4.86
N ALA A 222 3.14 19.93 3.81
CA ALA A 222 3.60 20.49 2.53
C ALA A 222 2.49 21.27 1.81
N LEU A 223 1.29 20.70 1.72
CA LEU A 223 0.11 21.35 1.12
C LEU A 223 -0.30 22.62 1.88
N MET A 224 -0.11 22.65 3.20
CA MET A 224 -0.35 23.83 4.04
C MET A 224 0.83 24.81 4.09
N GLN A 225 1.88 24.59 3.29
CA GLN A 225 3.07 25.44 3.22
C GLN A 225 3.72 25.68 4.60
N ASN A 226 3.69 24.66 5.47
CA ASN A 226 4.23 24.72 6.84
C ASN A 226 3.56 25.80 7.73
N LYS A 227 2.33 26.22 7.43
CA LYS A 227 1.57 27.22 8.20
C LYS A 227 0.28 26.61 8.77
N GLY A 228 0.06 26.74 10.07
CA GLY A 228 -1.12 26.20 10.77
C GLY A 228 -0.72 25.20 11.84
N TYR A 229 -1.52 24.14 12.03
CA TYR A 229 -1.25 23.11 13.03
C TYR A 229 -1.70 21.73 12.54
N VAL A 230 -0.81 20.74 12.64
CA VAL A 230 -1.11 19.32 12.39
C VAL A 230 -0.92 18.52 13.67
N LEU A 231 -1.97 17.81 14.10
CA LEU A 231 -1.87 16.79 15.14
C LEU A 231 -1.84 15.40 14.50
N SER A 232 -0.74 14.67 14.63
CA SER A 232 -0.60 13.30 14.15
C SER A 232 -0.75 12.31 15.31
N MET A 233 -1.67 11.37 15.18
CA MET A 233 -2.02 10.43 16.24
C MET A 233 -1.93 8.98 15.78
N ASP A 234 -1.47 8.11 16.67
CA ASP A 234 -1.42 6.66 16.45
C ASP A 234 -1.46 5.95 17.80
N ILE A 235 -1.88 4.69 17.84
CA ILE A 235 -1.83 3.86 19.06
C ILE A 235 -0.39 3.42 19.38
N HIS A 236 0.50 3.40 18.38
CA HIS A 236 1.86 2.92 18.51
C HIS A 236 2.86 4.08 18.60
N GLN A 237 3.45 4.27 19.79
CA GLN A 237 4.48 5.30 20.04
C GLN A 237 5.67 5.21 19.07
N HIS A 238 6.13 3.99 18.76
CA HIS A 238 7.28 3.81 17.86
C HIS A 238 7.04 4.37 16.45
N LYS A 239 5.81 4.30 15.91
CA LYS A 239 5.46 4.86 14.60
C LYS A 239 5.52 6.40 14.65
N LEU A 240 5.04 7.00 15.73
CA LEU A 240 5.12 8.44 15.95
C LEU A 240 6.56 8.94 16.12
N ASP A 241 7.44 8.15 16.74
CA ASP A 241 8.85 8.51 16.87
C ASP A 241 9.58 8.45 15.52
N VAL A 242 9.21 7.51 14.64
CA VAL A 242 9.65 7.51 13.23
C VAL A 242 9.14 8.76 12.51
N LEU A 243 7.87 9.12 12.69
CA LEU A 243 7.30 10.34 12.11
C LEU A 243 8.07 11.59 12.56
N LYS A 244 8.39 11.75 13.85
CA LYS A 244 9.19 12.90 14.33
C LYS A 244 10.54 13.02 13.61
N LYS A 245 11.24 11.89 13.41
CA LYS A 245 12.52 11.85 12.68
C LYS A 245 12.33 12.28 11.22
N ARG A 246 11.28 11.77 10.56
CA ARG A 246 10.95 12.14 9.18
C ARG A 246 10.57 13.61 9.08
N ALA A 247 9.71 14.13 9.97
CA ALA A 247 9.32 15.54 10.03
C ALA A 247 10.52 16.48 10.15
N LYS A 248 11.48 16.16 11.04
CA LYS A 248 12.74 16.91 11.16
C LYS A 248 13.51 16.93 9.84
N ARG A 249 13.67 15.78 9.17
CA ARG A 249 14.35 15.68 7.87
C ARG A 249 13.62 16.50 6.79
N SER A 250 12.30 16.39 6.73
CA SER A 250 11.41 17.06 5.78
C SER A 250 11.21 18.56 6.07
N GLY A 251 11.76 19.09 7.17
CA GLY A 251 11.66 20.51 7.52
C GLY A 251 10.28 20.94 8.04
N VAL A 252 9.47 20.00 8.51
CA VAL A 252 8.11 20.27 9.02
C VAL A 252 8.19 20.69 10.48
N HIS A 253 7.65 21.88 10.82
CA HIS A 253 7.67 22.42 12.20
C HIS A 253 6.28 22.64 12.79
N MET A 254 5.22 22.57 11.99
CA MET A 254 3.82 22.75 12.43
C MET A 254 3.15 21.46 12.96
N LEU A 255 3.93 20.39 13.19
CA LEU A 255 3.43 19.05 13.50
C LEU A 255 3.69 18.68 14.96
N GLU A 256 2.62 18.24 15.65
CA GLU A 256 2.68 17.62 16.98
C GLU A 256 2.27 16.15 16.87
N THR A 257 2.96 15.25 17.58
CA THR A 257 2.55 13.84 17.67
C THR A 257 1.89 13.52 19.01
N ARG A 258 0.84 12.70 19.03
CA ARG A 258 0.19 12.27 20.27
C ARG A 258 -0.31 10.82 20.22
N VAL A 259 0.11 10.01 21.20
CA VAL A 259 -0.37 8.63 21.32
C VAL A 259 -1.83 8.55 21.75
N ILE A 260 -2.58 7.68 21.07
CA ILE A 260 -3.95 7.32 21.42
C ILE A 260 -3.89 6.25 22.50
N LYS A 261 -4.05 6.66 23.76
CA LYS A 261 -4.03 5.75 24.92
C LYS A 261 -5.36 5.05 25.14
N ASN A 262 -6.47 5.76 24.92
CA ASN A 262 -7.83 5.27 25.10
C ASN A 262 -8.84 6.25 24.49
N SER A 263 -10.13 5.93 24.63
CA SER A 263 -11.24 6.75 24.14
C SER A 263 -11.27 8.19 24.69
N LYS A 264 -10.74 8.45 25.90
CA LYS A 264 -10.70 9.81 26.46
C LYS A 264 -9.75 10.72 25.68
N THR A 265 -8.70 10.19 25.06
CA THR A 265 -7.81 10.98 24.20
C THR A 265 -8.60 11.62 23.05
N ILE A 266 -9.48 10.85 22.41
CA ILE A 266 -10.30 11.31 21.28
C ILE A 266 -11.42 12.24 21.75
N LYS A 267 -12.13 11.90 22.84
CA LYS A 267 -13.23 12.73 23.37
C LYS A 267 -12.82 14.17 23.70
N ARG A 268 -11.57 14.38 24.16
CA ARG A 268 -11.02 15.72 24.47
C ARG A 268 -10.75 16.58 23.24
N LEU A 269 -10.77 15.99 22.05
CA LEU A 269 -10.49 16.63 20.77
C LEU A 269 -11.76 16.97 19.98
N LYS A 270 -12.93 16.80 20.58
CA LYS A 270 -14.22 17.13 19.95
C LYS A 270 -14.24 18.59 19.46
N ASP A 271 -14.70 18.79 18.23
CA ASP A 271 -14.88 20.10 17.59
C ASP A 271 -13.60 20.98 17.58
N LYS A 272 -12.41 20.38 17.43
CA LYS A 272 -11.11 21.11 17.49
C LYS A 272 -10.42 21.32 16.15
N PHE A 273 -10.83 20.59 15.11
CA PHE A 273 -10.10 20.56 13.84
C PHE A 273 -10.99 20.96 12.66
N ASP A 274 -10.40 21.72 11.74
CA ASP A 274 -11.05 22.15 10.50
C ASP A 274 -11.06 21.01 9.46
N ARG A 275 -10.05 20.12 9.54
CA ARG A 275 -9.89 18.93 8.71
C ARG A 275 -9.48 17.72 9.56
N VAL A 276 -10.06 16.56 9.26
CA VAL A 276 -9.77 15.29 9.93
C VAL A 276 -9.44 14.24 8.87
N LEU A 277 -8.25 13.67 8.91
CA LEU A 277 -7.87 12.52 8.11
C LEU A 277 -7.97 11.24 8.95
N LEU A 278 -8.74 10.28 8.45
CA LEU A 278 -8.92 8.94 8.98
C LEU A 278 -8.41 7.93 7.94
N ASP A 279 -7.08 7.81 7.82
CA ASP A 279 -6.43 6.72 7.07
C ASP A 279 -6.44 5.45 7.92
N VAL A 280 -7.59 4.79 7.98
CA VAL A 280 -7.90 3.81 9.01
C VAL A 280 -7.17 2.48 8.79
N PRO A 281 -6.91 1.69 9.85
CA PRO A 281 -6.43 0.32 9.72
C PRO A 281 -7.39 -0.50 8.83
N CYS A 282 -6.85 -1.19 7.83
CA CYS A 282 -7.61 -2.02 6.91
C CYS A 282 -6.84 -3.28 6.51
N SER A 283 -7.47 -4.13 5.71
CA SER A 283 -6.92 -5.40 5.26
C SER A 283 -5.64 -5.27 4.41
N GLY A 284 -5.38 -4.09 3.83
CA GLY A 284 -4.27 -3.88 2.91
C GLY A 284 -4.42 -4.62 1.57
N THR A 285 -5.64 -5.05 1.21
CA THR A 285 -5.90 -5.81 -0.02
C THR A 285 -5.59 -5.03 -1.30
N GLY A 286 -5.53 -3.70 -1.25
CA GLY A 286 -5.14 -2.86 -2.38
C GLY A 286 -3.64 -2.79 -2.63
N VAL A 287 -2.80 -3.20 -1.67
CA VAL A 287 -1.34 -3.12 -1.78
C VAL A 287 -0.67 -4.48 -2.00
N LEU A 288 -1.45 -5.53 -2.31
CA LEU A 288 -0.94 -6.90 -2.49
C LEU A 288 0.14 -7.02 -3.57
N ARG A 289 0.15 -6.15 -4.57
CA ARG A 289 1.21 -6.10 -5.59
C ARG A 289 2.59 -5.74 -5.04
N ARG A 290 2.65 -5.05 -3.90
CA ARG A 290 3.89 -4.70 -3.18
C ARG A 290 4.38 -5.84 -2.30
N ASN A 291 3.44 -6.51 -1.62
CA ASN A 291 3.70 -7.60 -0.68
C ASN A 291 2.88 -8.83 -1.10
N PRO A 292 3.32 -9.59 -2.13
CA PRO A 292 2.53 -10.67 -2.71
C PRO A 292 2.27 -11.84 -1.75
N ASP A 293 3.13 -12.03 -0.75
CA ASP A 293 2.97 -12.98 0.35
C ASP A 293 1.80 -12.64 1.28
N ALA A 294 1.42 -11.35 1.39
CA ALA A 294 0.32 -10.91 2.22
C ALA A 294 -1.01 -11.61 1.87
N LYS A 295 -1.19 -12.07 0.62
CA LYS A 295 -2.33 -12.91 0.21
C LYS A 295 -2.57 -14.10 1.15
N TRP A 296 -1.50 -14.67 1.70
CA TRP A 296 -1.52 -15.88 2.52
C TRP A 296 -1.55 -15.59 4.03
N HIS A 297 -1.22 -14.36 4.44
CA HIS A 297 -1.26 -13.93 5.84
C HIS A 297 -2.61 -13.31 6.22
N ILE A 298 -3.39 -12.82 5.26
CA ILE A 298 -4.74 -12.32 5.53
C ILE A 298 -5.64 -13.50 5.88
N GLN A 299 -6.47 -13.32 6.90
CA GLN A 299 -7.50 -14.27 7.31
C GLN A 299 -8.86 -13.59 7.31
N ASN A 300 -9.92 -14.32 6.96
CA ASN A 300 -11.26 -13.73 6.81
C ASN A 300 -11.79 -13.10 8.11
N ASN A 301 -11.60 -13.79 9.25
CA ASN A 301 -11.95 -13.29 10.58
C ASN A 301 -11.26 -11.95 10.93
N ASN A 302 -10.06 -11.73 10.41
CA ASN A 302 -9.32 -10.48 10.59
C ASN A 302 -10.01 -9.33 9.85
N ILE A 303 -10.51 -9.56 8.62
CA ILE A 303 -11.22 -8.54 7.84
C ILE A 303 -12.49 -8.08 8.55
N ASP A 304 -13.29 -9.01 9.08
CA ASP A 304 -14.53 -8.63 9.77
C ASP A 304 -14.25 -7.85 11.06
N SER A 305 -13.16 -8.16 11.76
CA SER A 305 -12.71 -7.38 12.92
C SER A 305 -12.25 -5.97 12.53
N LEU A 306 -11.60 -5.83 11.37
CA LEU A 306 -11.17 -4.54 10.83
C LEU A 306 -12.37 -3.69 10.42
N ILE A 307 -13.37 -4.27 9.77
CA ILE A 307 -14.64 -3.60 9.43
C ILE A 307 -15.31 -3.02 10.69
N ALA A 308 -15.39 -3.81 11.76
CA ALA A 308 -15.96 -3.33 13.02
C ALA A 308 -15.13 -2.18 13.64
N LEU A 309 -13.80 -2.30 13.60
CA LEU A 309 -12.89 -1.26 14.09
C LEU A 309 -12.97 0.03 13.27
N GLN A 310 -13.07 -0.09 11.93
CA GLN A 310 -13.23 1.05 11.02
C GLN A 310 -14.51 1.82 11.32
N SER A 311 -15.62 1.11 11.54
CA SER A 311 -16.89 1.71 11.97
C SER A 311 -16.74 2.46 13.29
N GLU A 312 -16.11 1.86 14.31
CA GLU A 312 -15.85 2.52 15.60
C GLU A 312 -15.02 3.80 15.43
N ILE A 313 -13.94 3.72 14.64
CA ILE A 313 -13.05 4.86 14.38
C ILE A 313 -13.82 5.96 13.67
N LEU A 314 -14.50 5.66 12.55
CA LEU A 314 -15.25 6.65 11.78
C LEU A 314 -16.32 7.33 12.64
N GLN A 315 -17.03 6.59 13.47
CA GLN A 315 -18.04 7.14 14.37
C GLN A 315 -17.45 8.10 15.42
N ARG A 316 -16.36 7.69 16.07
CA ARG A 316 -15.82 8.45 17.21
C ARG A 316 -14.88 9.58 16.80
N TYR A 317 -14.13 9.39 15.73
CA TYR A 317 -13.02 10.27 15.36
C TYR A 317 -13.52 11.40 14.46
N SER A 318 -14.58 11.19 13.68
CA SER A 318 -15.27 12.25 12.93
C SER A 318 -15.74 13.40 13.83
N GLN A 319 -16.04 13.14 15.10
CA GLN A 319 -16.44 14.14 16.10
C GLN A 319 -15.34 15.15 16.45
N MET A 320 -14.08 14.89 16.07
CA MET A 320 -13.00 15.88 16.20
C MET A 320 -13.15 17.05 15.22
N CYS A 321 -13.92 16.84 14.16
CA CYS A 321 -14.20 17.82 13.12
C CYS A 321 -15.17 18.89 13.63
N LYS A 322 -14.83 20.16 13.44
CA LYS A 322 -15.76 21.28 13.68
C LYS A 322 -16.96 21.22 12.73
N LEU A 323 -18.00 21.99 13.05
CA LEU A 323 -19.06 22.33 12.10
C LEU A 323 -18.47 22.99 10.86
N SER A 324 -19.04 22.68 9.70
CA SER A 324 -18.54 23.07 8.38
C SER A 324 -17.11 22.60 8.07
N GLY A 325 -16.56 21.71 8.90
CA GLY A 325 -15.28 21.06 8.65
C GLY A 325 -15.44 19.84 7.76
N ARG A 326 -14.30 19.26 7.40
CA ARG A 326 -14.22 18.11 6.48
C ARG A 326 -13.49 16.94 7.10
N VAL A 327 -14.02 15.75 6.91
CA VAL A 327 -13.42 14.47 7.29
C VAL A 327 -13.11 13.70 6.01
N VAL A 328 -11.90 13.17 5.89
CA VAL A 328 -11.54 12.22 4.83
C VAL A 328 -11.37 10.86 5.48
N TYR A 329 -12.25 9.92 5.13
CA TYR A 329 -12.10 8.51 5.45
C TYR A 329 -11.32 7.85 4.30
N ALA A 330 -10.27 7.09 4.61
CA ALA A 330 -9.46 6.45 3.58
C ALA A 330 -8.96 5.07 4.02
N THR A 331 -8.83 4.17 3.05
CA THR A 331 -8.23 2.83 3.24
C THR A 331 -7.32 2.50 2.07
N CYS A 332 -6.41 1.54 2.27
CA CYS A 332 -5.69 0.86 1.19
C CYS A 332 -6.31 -0.52 0.87
N SER A 333 -7.64 -0.62 0.94
CA SER A 333 -8.42 -1.82 0.62
C SER A 333 -9.15 -1.66 -0.72
N ILE A 334 -9.31 -2.77 -1.44
CA ILE A 334 -10.18 -2.86 -2.63
C ILE A 334 -11.59 -3.34 -2.30
N LEU A 335 -11.85 -3.73 -1.05
CA LEU A 335 -13.11 -4.35 -0.65
C LEU A 335 -14.19 -3.29 -0.32
N PRO A 336 -15.35 -3.31 -1.00
CA PRO A 336 -16.52 -2.50 -0.67
C PRO A 336 -16.89 -2.47 0.82
N SER A 337 -16.77 -3.61 1.52
CA SER A 337 -17.10 -3.75 2.94
C SER A 337 -16.23 -2.92 3.88
N GLU A 338 -15.02 -2.56 3.47
CA GLU A 338 -14.12 -1.65 4.18
C GLU A 338 -14.21 -0.20 3.65
N ASN A 339 -14.92 0.02 2.54
CA ASN A 339 -14.92 1.26 1.78
C ASN A 339 -16.30 1.93 1.81
N GLN A 340 -17.00 1.99 0.67
CA GLN A 340 -18.28 2.69 0.54
C GLN A 340 -19.37 2.16 1.47
N GLN A 341 -19.35 0.88 1.84
CA GLN A 341 -20.32 0.33 2.79
C GLN A 341 -20.13 0.91 4.21
N GLN A 342 -18.88 1.18 4.63
CA GLN A 342 -18.60 1.86 5.90
C GLN A 342 -19.17 3.28 5.91
N VAL A 343 -18.97 4.00 4.80
CA VAL A 343 -19.43 5.38 4.65
C VAL A 343 -20.96 5.46 4.61
N GLN A 344 -21.61 4.56 3.86
CA GLN A 344 -23.07 4.46 3.81
C GLN A 344 -23.66 4.18 5.19
N ALA A 345 -23.12 3.21 5.93
CA ALA A 345 -23.56 2.88 7.28
C ALA A 345 -23.34 4.04 8.27
N PHE A 346 -22.23 4.77 8.13
CA PHE A 346 -21.96 5.96 8.93
C PHE A 346 -22.98 7.07 8.68
N LEU A 347 -23.24 7.41 7.41
CA LEU A 347 -24.16 8.48 7.01
C LEU A 347 -25.61 8.20 7.42
N ALA A 348 -26.05 6.94 7.32
CA ALA A 348 -27.37 6.53 7.77
C ALA A 348 -27.61 6.82 9.28
N ASN A 349 -26.54 6.81 10.08
CA ASN A 349 -26.59 7.03 11.53
C ASN A 349 -26.15 8.45 11.95
N ASN A 350 -25.72 9.29 11.01
CA ASN A 350 -25.15 10.61 11.28
C ASN A 350 -25.65 11.64 10.27
N PRO A 351 -26.90 12.12 10.38
CA PRO A 351 -27.50 13.06 9.44
C PRO A 351 -26.75 14.41 9.37
N GLN A 352 -25.96 14.75 10.39
CA GLN A 352 -25.10 15.94 10.42
C GLN A 352 -23.85 15.82 9.53
N PHE A 353 -23.70 14.73 8.78
CA PHE A 353 -22.65 14.56 7.77
C PHE A 353 -23.27 14.29 6.40
N LYS A 354 -22.63 14.82 5.36
CA LYS A 354 -22.96 14.51 3.96
C LYS A 354 -21.71 14.03 3.22
N LEU A 355 -21.89 13.13 2.26
CA LEU A 355 -20.86 12.75 1.30
C LEU A 355 -20.71 13.86 0.25
N VAL A 356 -19.47 14.24 -0.06
CA VAL A 356 -19.14 15.28 -1.04
C VAL A 356 -18.52 14.69 -2.30
N GLU A 357 -17.52 13.82 -2.13
CA GLU A 357 -16.82 13.15 -3.22
C GLU A 357 -16.22 11.83 -2.74
N GLU A 358 -15.98 10.92 -3.68
CA GLU A 358 -15.31 9.65 -3.47
C GLU A 358 -14.20 9.45 -4.49
N LEU A 359 -13.11 8.82 -4.04
CA LEU A 359 -11.98 8.38 -4.85
C LEU A 359 -11.92 6.86 -4.77
N HIS A 360 -12.03 6.19 -5.92
CA HIS A 360 -11.85 4.75 -6.06
C HIS A 360 -10.66 4.46 -6.96
N LEU A 361 -9.62 3.86 -6.40
CA LEU A 361 -8.47 3.37 -7.15
C LEU A 361 -8.49 1.85 -7.10
N LEU A 362 -8.75 1.21 -8.25
CA LEU A 362 -8.77 -0.23 -8.42
C LEU A 362 -7.69 -0.64 -9.44
N PRO A 363 -6.63 -1.35 -9.03
CA PRO A 363 -5.59 -1.82 -9.93
C PRO A 363 -6.18 -2.63 -11.08
N GLY A 364 -5.74 -2.38 -12.31
CA GLY A 364 -6.24 -3.11 -13.49
C GLY A 364 -7.60 -2.68 -14.02
N ILE A 365 -8.29 -1.75 -13.34
CA ILE A 365 -9.54 -1.14 -13.81
C ILE A 365 -9.31 0.33 -14.18
N ASN A 366 -8.99 1.16 -13.18
CA ASN A 366 -8.88 2.61 -13.31
C ASN A 366 -7.66 3.19 -12.58
N SER A 367 -6.77 2.32 -12.08
CA SER A 367 -5.55 2.72 -11.39
C SER A 367 -4.37 1.89 -11.90
N GLU A 368 -3.29 2.58 -12.27
CA GLU A 368 -1.95 1.98 -12.41
C GLU A 368 -1.20 1.95 -11.07
N PHE A 369 -1.80 2.51 -10.02
CA PHE A 369 -1.24 2.60 -8.67
C PHE A 369 -1.79 1.48 -7.77
N ASP A 370 -1.53 1.57 -6.46
CA ASP A 370 -2.16 0.65 -5.51
C ASP A 370 -3.67 0.88 -5.45
N GLY A 371 -4.36 -0.12 -4.89
CA GLY A 371 -5.77 0.00 -4.54
C GLY A 371 -5.98 0.88 -3.32
N PHE A 372 -6.83 1.89 -3.47
CA PHE A 372 -7.13 2.87 -2.44
C PHE A 372 -8.57 3.35 -2.55
N TYR A 373 -9.13 3.72 -1.40
CA TYR A 373 -10.40 4.39 -1.30
C TYR A 373 -10.27 5.66 -0.46
N GLY A 374 -10.99 6.71 -0.85
CA GLY A 374 -11.12 7.94 -0.10
C GLY A 374 -12.55 8.47 -0.19
N ALA A 375 -13.14 8.87 0.93
CA ALA A 375 -14.45 9.50 0.98
C ALA A 375 -14.38 10.82 1.75
N VAL A 376 -14.91 11.87 1.14
CA VAL A 376 -14.94 13.21 1.71
C VAL A 376 -16.30 13.45 2.33
N LEU A 377 -16.32 13.64 3.64
CA LEU A 377 -17.50 13.93 4.41
C LEU A 377 -17.44 15.37 4.92
N GLU A 378 -18.49 16.14 4.71
CA GLU A 378 -18.62 17.46 5.31
C GLU A 378 -19.59 17.41 6.48
N ARG A 379 -19.17 17.98 7.61
CA ARG A 379 -20.06 18.13 8.77
C ARG A 379 -20.92 19.37 8.57
N ILE A 380 -22.21 19.18 8.38
CA ILE A 380 -23.17 20.28 8.21
C ILE A 380 -23.67 20.77 9.58
N SER A 381 -24.13 22.02 9.62
CA SER A 381 -24.95 22.49 10.73
C SER A 381 -26.35 21.89 10.59
N ASP A 382 -26.95 21.51 11.72
CA ASP A 382 -28.35 21.08 11.79
C ASP A 382 -29.32 22.15 11.24
#